data_AF-A0A8T6NF77-F1
#
_entry.id   AF-A0A8T6NF77-F1
#
_cell.length_a   1.000
_cell.length_b   1.000
_cell.length_c   1.000
_cell.angle_alpha   90.00
_cell.angle_beta   90.00
_cell.angle_gamma   90.00
#
_symmetry.space_group_name_H-M   'P 1'
#
loop_
_entity.id
_entity.type
_entity.pdbx_description
1 polymer ?
#
loop_
_entity_poly.entity_id
_entity_poly.type
_entity_poly.pdbx_seq_one_letter_code
_entity_poly.pdbx_strand_id
1 'polypeptide(L)'
;MAENADDSEFQAVLQRVRSVDADSGCPVVGLTGTGGAGKSSLTDELMLRIQRDNPGAKVALLATDPTRKRTGGALLGDRIRMNSLADDNLFMRSFASRASGREIADCIDRAIEACQAVGFDLILVETSGIGQGNDAITEVADLSMYVTTREYGAPSQLEKLAALDFADIVVLNKFDRPGAEDALTEIRKQFKRNREMWDAKNEDLPVIPTIASQFADAGVDLLWQKLAVLLNEEHGQSFDAAEARLGADGLPHRSAPIPPERQGYLAEVATSVRDYHSRTEETSRNVRLVQQLEAAAKQMRKSNRLTSAADLTAEAEEIRKRVPESAWQMLKEFDERAAAYRSGNASYTVREKEIPVETTKETL
;
A
#
# COMPACT_ATOMS: atom_id res chain seq x y z
N MET A 1 10.77 -13.10 31.53
CA MET A 1 10.77 -14.38 32.26
C MET A 1 10.12 -15.48 31.44
N ALA A 2 8.96 -15.25 30.81
CA ALA A 2 8.34 -16.20 29.87
C ALA A 2 9.32 -16.85 28.87
N GLU A 3 10.24 -16.09 28.28
CA GLU A 3 11.20 -16.60 27.28
C GLU A 3 12.35 -17.48 27.82
N ASN A 4 12.80 -17.27 29.07
CA ASN A 4 14.12 -17.77 29.51
C ASN A 4 14.15 -18.32 30.95
N ALA A 5 13.12 -18.09 31.77
CA ALA A 5 13.08 -18.58 33.14
C ALA A 5 12.67 -20.06 33.17
N ASP A 6 13.16 -20.79 34.17
CA ASP A 6 12.63 -22.12 34.45
C ASP A 6 11.20 -22.04 35.01
N ASP A 7 10.49 -23.16 34.99
CA ASP A 7 9.08 -23.25 35.37
C ASP A 7 8.84 -22.81 36.81
N SER A 8 9.77 -23.14 37.71
CA SER A 8 9.64 -22.82 39.14
C SER A 8 9.81 -21.33 39.41
N GLU A 9 10.79 -20.71 38.77
CA GLU A 9 11.06 -19.28 38.85
C GLU A 9 9.90 -18.49 38.20
N PHE A 10 9.44 -18.94 37.04
CA PHE A 10 8.31 -18.31 36.34
C PHE A 10 7.05 -18.32 37.21
N GLN A 11 6.68 -19.48 37.77
CA GLN A 11 5.49 -19.62 38.61
C GLN A 11 5.61 -18.82 39.93
N ALA A 12 6.78 -18.81 40.57
CA ALA A 12 7.00 -18.02 41.77
C ALA A 12 6.84 -16.51 41.52
N VAL A 13 7.34 -16.01 40.38
CA VAL A 13 7.17 -14.60 40.01
C VAL A 13 5.73 -14.31 39.61
N LEU A 14 5.09 -15.20 38.85
CA LEU A 14 3.70 -15.08 38.44
C LEU A 14 2.77 -14.93 39.66
N GLN A 15 2.94 -15.78 40.68
CA GLN A 15 2.18 -15.68 41.94
C GLN A 15 2.39 -14.34 42.65
N ARG A 16 3.60 -13.77 42.58
CA ARG A 16 3.92 -12.49 43.21
C ARG A 16 3.31 -11.28 42.48
N VAL A 17 3.22 -11.35 41.15
CA VAL A 17 2.73 -10.22 40.32
C VAL A 17 1.24 -10.31 40.02
N ARG A 18 0.60 -11.45 40.31
CA ARG A 18 -0.81 -11.68 40.04
C ARG A 18 -1.67 -10.63 40.78
N SER A 19 -2.45 -9.88 40.02
CA SER A 19 -3.33 -8.81 40.50
C SER A 19 -4.82 -9.14 40.36
N VAL A 20 -5.15 -10.26 39.70
CA VAL A 20 -6.52 -10.75 39.50
C VAL A 20 -6.62 -12.23 39.82
N ASP A 21 -7.83 -12.70 40.11
CA ASP A 21 -8.10 -14.12 40.37
C ASP A 21 -7.77 -14.98 39.15
N ALA A 22 -7.41 -16.25 39.37
CA ALA A 22 -7.04 -17.15 38.27
C ALA A 22 -8.18 -17.40 37.28
N ASP A 23 -9.42 -17.27 37.73
CA ASP A 23 -10.63 -17.50 36.94
C ASP A 23 -11.21 -16.21 36.35
N SER A 24 -10.47 -15.08 36.37
CA SER A 24 -10.99 -13.78 35.95
C SER A 24 -11.25 -13.64 34.43
N GLY A 25 -11.11 -14.72 33.65
CA GLY A 25 -11.58 -14.82 32.27
C GLY A 25 -11.11 -13.70 31.35
N CYS A 26 -9.83 -13.68 30.97
CA CYS A 26 -9.31 -12.78 29.94
C CYS A 26 -9.17 -13.57 28.62
N PRO A 27 -10.01 -13.29 27.60
CA PRO A 27 -10.01 -14.02 26.36
C PRO A 27 -8.77 -13.70 25.50
N VAL A 28 -8.39 -14.69 24.69
CA VAL A 28 -7.28 -14.64 23.75
C VAL A 28 -7.80 -14.71 22.34
N VAL A 29 -7.56 -13.65 21.55
CA VAL A 29 -7.89 -13.62 20.12
C VAL A 29 -6.63 -13.83 19.30
N GLY A 30 -6.60 -14.90 18.53
CA GLY A 30 -5.51 -15.26 17.65
C GLY A 30 -5.67 -14.65 16.26
N LEU A 31 -4.64 -13.99 15.75
CA LEU A 31 -4.59 -13.44 14.39
C LEU A 31 -3.55 -14.19 13.58
N THR A 32 -4.04 -14.94 12.60
CA THR A 32 -3.21 -15.67 11.64
C THR A 32 -3.52 -15.25 10.22
N GLY A 33 -2.64 -15.54 9.27
CA GLY A 33 -2.81 -15.00 7.91
C GLY A 33 -1.52 -14.92 7.10
N THR A 34 -1.68 -14.86 5.79
CA THR A 34 -0.57 -14.93 4.84
C THR A 34 0.42 -13.78 5.02
N GLY A 35 1.70 -14.04 4.71
CA GLY A 35 2.75 -13.01 4.76
C GLY A 35 2.39 -11.79 3.91
N GLY A 36 2.40 -10.61 4.52
CA GLY A 36 2.06 -9.37 3.84
C GLY A 36 0.56 -9.10 3.66
N ALA A 37 -0.34 -9.92 4.22
CA ALA A 37 -1.78 -9.63 4.22
C ALA A 37 -2.15 -8.35 4.99
N GLY A 38 -1.25 -7.84 5.84
CA GLY A 38 -1.45 -6.63 6.63
C GLY A 38 -1.99 -6.90 8.03
N LYS A 39 -1.69 -8.06 8.62
CA LYS A 39 -2.07 -8.43 10.00
C LYS A 39 -1.73 -7.35 11.01
N SER A 40 -0.46 -7.00 11.18
CA SER A 40 -0.05 -6.00 12.18
C SER A 40 -0.66 -4.61 11.95
N SER A 41 -0.90 -4.21 10.69
CA SER A 41 -1.64 -2.96 10.41
C SER A 41 -3.12 -3.06 10.76
N LEU A 42 -3.75 -4.21 10.54
CA LEU A 42 -5.12 -4.47 10.96
C LEU A 42 -5.23 -4.52 12.50
N THR A 43 -4.27 -5.17 13.16
CA THR A 43 -4.17 -5.24 14.62
C THR A 43 -4.04 -3.85 15.24
N ASP A 44 -3.18 -2.98 14.67
CA ASP A 44 -3.04 -1.60 15.13
C ASP A 44 -4.36 -0.83 15.04
N GLU A 45 -5.04 -0.88 13.89
CA GLU A 45 -6.33 -0.22 13.71
C GLU A 45 -7.42 -0.81 14.64
N LEU A 46 -7.40 -2.13 14.88
CA LEU A 46 -8.32 -2.79 15.81
C LEU A 46 -8.10 -2.34 17.25
N MET A 47 -6.84 -2.26 17.71
CA MET A 47 -6.50 -1.73 19.02
C MET A 47 -6.98 -0.28 19.19
N LEU A 48 -6.87 0.54 18.15
CA LEU A 48 -7.43 1.91 18.15
C LEU A 48 -8.96 1.92 18.29
N ARG A 49 -9.69 0.97 17.69
CA ARG A 49 -11.16 0.85 17.86
C ARG A 49 -11.52 0.44 19.28
N ILE A 50 -10.81 -0.55 19.82
CA ILE A 50 -11.02 -1.00 21.20
C ILE A 50 -10.82 0.16 22.16
N GLN A 51 -9.72 0.91 22.03
CA GLN A 51 -9.42 2.06 22.88
C GLN A 51 -10.44 3.21 22.71
N ARG A 52 -10.87 3.48 21.47
CA ARG A 52 -11.88 4.51 21.16
C ARG A 52 -13.20 4.20 21.85
N ASP A 53 -13.66 2.96 21.75
CA ASP A 53 -14.99 2.56 22.21
C ASP A 53 -14.99 2.10 23.68
N ASN A 54 -13.84 1.68 24.21
CA ASN A 54 -13.64 1.20 25.59
C ASN A 54 -12.45 1.90 26.26
N PRO A 55 -12.54 3.20 26.56
CA PRO A 55 -11.45 3.93 27.20
C PRO A 55 -11.02 3.30 28.52
N GLY A 56 -9.72 3.00 28.67
CA GLY A 56 -9.16 2.36 29.86
C GLY A 56 -9.10 0.84 29.82
N ALA A 57 -9.67 0.20 28.78
CA ALA A 57 -9.48 -1.24 28.56
C ALA A 57 -7.99 -1.55 28.32
N LYS A 58 -7.48 -2.54 29.02
CA LYS A 58 -6.09 -3.01 28.92
C LYS A 58 -6.01 -4.10 27.87
N VAL A 59 -5.28 -3.84 26.79
CA VAL A 59 -5.10 -4.80 25.69
C VAL A 59 -3.63 -5.13 25.51
N ALA A 60 -3.31 -6.43 25.47
CA ALA A 60 -1.96 -6.91 25.21
C ALA A 60 -1.86 -7.49 23.79
N LEU A 61 -0.85 -7.07 23.02
CA LEU A 61 -0.48 -7.67 21.74
C LEU A 61 0.81 -8.48 21.89
N LEU A 62 0.72 -9.79 21.69
CA LEU A 62 1.83 -10.72 21.68
C LEU A 62 2.10 -11.16 20.22
N ALA A 63 3.08 -10.53 19.58
CA ALA A 63 3.37 -10.77 18.17
C ALA A 63 4.57 -11.70 17.99
N THR A 64 4.49 -12.65 17.06
CA THR A 64 5.61 -13.52 16.68
C THR A 64 6.18 -13.11 15.33
N ASP A 65 7.46 -12.73 15.30
CA ASP A 65 8.20 -12.42 14.08
C ASP A 65 9.07 -13.62 13.64
N PRO A 66 9.21 -13.87 12.32
CA PRO A 66 10.03 -14.96 11.82
C PRO A 66 11.53 -14.68 12.02
N THR A 67 12.27 -15.67 12.50
CA THR A 67 13.73 -15.57 12.66
C THR A 67 14.46 -15.83 11.34
N ARG A 68 15.46 -15.00 10.98
CA ARG A 68 16.26 -15.22 9.76
C ARG A 68 17.19 -16.42 9.95
N LYS A 69 16.89 -17.54 9.28
CA LYS A 69 17.67 -18.80 9.33
C LYS A 69 19.18 -18.63 9.08
N ARG A 70 19.59 -17.68 8.23
CA ARG A 70 21.02 -17.48 7.86
C ARG A 70 21.83 -16.71 8.89
N THR A 71 21.22 -15.80 9.65
CA THR A 71 21.93 -14.86 10.53
C THR A 71 21.62 -15.06 12.01
N GLY A 72 20.64 -15.93 12.35
CA GLY A 72 20.22 -16.17 13.74
C GLY A 72 19.43 -15.03 14.39
N GLY A 73 19.53 -13.80 13.87
CA GLY A 73 18.72 -12.66 14.31
C GLY A 73 17.29 -12.66 13.76
N ALA A 74 16.39 -12.01 14.49
CA ALA A 74 15.04 -11.66 14.05
C ALA A 74 14.96 -10.15 13.77
N LEU A 75 14.26 -9.76 12.71
CA LEU A 75 13.83 -8.38 12.53
C LEU A 75 12.43 -8.30 13.14
N LEU A 76 12.31 -7.66 14.30
CA LEU A 76 11.03 -7.48 14.98
C LEU A 76 10.29 -6.32 14.31
N GLY A 77 9.72 -6.59 13.13
CA GLY A 77 9.23 -5.59 12.20
C GLY A 77 7.83 -5.09 12.52
N ASP A 78 7.07 -5.88 13.27
CA ASP A 78 5.67 -5.61 13.55
C ASP A 78 5.51 -4.36 14.44
N ARG A 79 6.41 -4.15 15.40
CA ARG A 79 6.37 -2.96 16.28
C ARG A 79 6.50 -1.63 15.53
N ILE A 80 7.17 -1.60 14.37
CA ILE A 80 7.32 -0.37 13.57
C ILE A 80 5.97 0.08 12.98
N ARG A 81 5.00 -0.83 12.86
CA ARG A 81 3.68 -0.55 12.28
C ARG A 81 2.65 -0.05 13.30
N MET A 82 2.96 -0.14 14.59
CA MET A 82 1.99 0.12 15.66
C MET A 82 2.02 1.59 16.08
N ASN A 83 0.99 2.36 15.72
CA ASN A 83 0.82 3.74 16.19
C ASN A 83 0.05 3.80 17.51
N SER A 84 -0.74 2.77 17.82
CA SER A 84 -1.60 2.67 19.01
C SER A 84 -0.83 2.60 20.33
N LEU A 85 0.43 2.18 20.33
CA LEU A 85 1.25 1.97 21.54
C LEU A 85 1.67 3.26 22.28
N ALA A 86 1.08 4.40 21.93
CA ALA A 86 1.21 5.63 22.70
C ALA A 86 0.30 5.64 23.95
N ASP A 87 -0.71 4.77 24.03
CA ASP A 87 -1.58 4.63 25.20
C ASP A 87 -1.01 3.64 26.22
N ASP A 88 -1.00 4.03 27.50
CA ASP A 88 -0.44 3.24 28.60
C ASP A 88 -1.23 1.94 28.90
N ASN A 89 -2.48 1.83 28.45
CA ASN A 89 -3.30 0.62 28.58
C ASN A 89 -3.04 -0.38 27.43
N LEU A 90 -2.28 0.01 26.41
CA LEU A 90 -1.95 -0.83 25.27
C LEU A 90 -0.51 -1.33 25.40
N PHE A 91 -0.36 -2.65 25.54
CA PHE A 91 0.93 -3.29 25.68
C PHE A 91 1.27 -4.10 24.44
N MET A 92 2.54 -4.10 24.02
CA MET A 92 3.01 -5.00 22.97
C MET A 92 4.33 -5.67 23.35
N ARG A 93 4.42 -6.97 23.06
CA ARG A 93 5.66 -7.73 23.10
C ARG A 93 5.84 -8.51 21.81
N SER A 94 6.96 -8.26 21.12
CA SER A 94 7.40 -9.06 19.98
C SER A 94 8.31 -10.21 20.43
N PHE A 95 8.03 -11.40 19.93
CA PHE A 95 8.81 -12.62 20.13
C PHE A 95 9.40 -13.08 18.80
N ALA A 96 10.51 -13.82 18.87
CA ALA A 96 11.10 -14.49 17.72
C ALA A 96 10.70 -15.97 17.73
N SER A 97 10.35 -16.55 16.58
CA SER A 97 10.03 -17.98 16.49
C SER A 97 11.23 -18.94 16.71
N ARG A 98 12.48 -18.43 16.75
CA ARG A 98 13.72 -19.15 17.14
C ARG A 98 13.94 -20.53 16.49
N ALA A 99 13.50 -20.72 15.24
CA ALA A 99 13.65 -21.96 14.48
C ALA A 99 12.83 -23.18 14.99
N SER A 100 11.77 -22.94 15.78
CA SER A 100 10.82 -23.98 16.20
C SER A 100 10.09 -24.68 15.04
N GLY A 101 10.09 -24.05 13.86
CA GLY A 101 9.29 -24.49 12.71
C GLY A 101 7.80 -24.15 12.87
N ARG A 102 7.41 -23.59 14.02
CA ARG A 102 6.07 -23.07 14.32
C ARG A 102 5.97 -21.59 13.97
N GLU A 103 4.75 -21.11 13.75
CA GLU A 103 4.45 -19.71 13.44
C GLU A 103 4.21 -18.85 14.68
N ILE A 104 4.15 -19.49 15.85
CA ILE A 104 4.12 -18.89 17.17
C ILE A 104 5.42 -19.20 17.92
N ALA A 105 5.83 -18.32 18.83
CA ALA A 105 6.96 -18.55 19.70
C ALA A 105 6.61 -19.57 20.81
N ASP A 106 7.55 -20.44 21.17
CA ASP A 106 7.33 -21.50 22.17
C ASP A 106 6.95 -20.98 23.57
N CYS A 107 7.24 -19.70 23.85
CA CYS A 107 6.94 -19.06 25.13
C CYS A 107 5.59 -18.30 25.15
N ILE A 108 4.79 -18.38 24.08
CA ILE A 108 3.57 -17.59 23.94
C ILE A 108 2.57 -17.91 25.06
N ASP A 109 2.43 -19.19 25.44
CA ASP A 109 1.52 -19.63 26.52
C ASP A 109 1.86 -18.97 27.86
N ARG A 110 3.16 -18.93 28.19
CA ARG A 110 3.65 -18.25 29.40
C ARG A 110 3.47 -16.74 29.33
N ALA A 111 3.56 -16.16 28.13
CA ALA A 111 3.31 -14.73 27.95
C ALA A 111 1.83 -14.39 28.11
N ILE A 112 0.93 -15.24 27.60
CA ILE A 112 -0.52 -15.15 27.80
C ILE A 112 -0.82 -15.24 29.31
N GLU A 113 -0.32 -16.29 29.99
CA GLU A 113 -0.54 -16.50 31.43
C GLU A 113 -0.06 -15.30 32.27
N ALA A 114 1.07 -14.71 31.89
CA ALA A 114 1.59 -13.50 32.53
C ALA A 114 0.67 -12.28 32.32
N CYS A 115 0.12 -12.10 31.12
CA CYS A 115 -0.82 -11.01 30.84
C CYS A 115 -2.13 -11.20 31.60
N GLN A 116 -2.67 -12.42 31.61
CA GLN A 116 -3.88 -12.75 32.37
C GLN A 116 -3.67 -12.47 33.87
N ALA A 117 -2.53 -12.87 34.44
CA ALA A 117 -2.26 -12.66 35.85
C ALA A 117 -2.21 -11.17 36.26
N VAL A 118 -1.80 -10.26 35.38
CA VAL A 118 -1.74 -8.81 35.66
C VAL A 118 -3.02 -8.06 35.29
N GLY A 119 -4.08 -8.77 34.88
CA GLY A 119 -5.41 -8.23 34.65
C GLY A 119 -5.52 -7.39 33.38
N PHE A 120 -5.03 -7.91 32.25
CA PHE A 120 -5.48 -7.43 30.94
C PHE A 120 -6.92 -7.87 30.67
N ASP A 121 -7.66 -7.07 29.90
CA ASP A 121 -9.06 -7.34 29.54
C ASP A 121 -9.16 -8.14 28.22
N LEU A 122 -8.15 -8.01 27.35
CA LEU A 122 -8.06 -8.73 26.08
C LEU A 122 -6.61 -8.99 25.70
N ILE A 123 -6.32 -10.20 25.21
CA ILE A 123 -5.01 -10.55 24.66
C ILE A 123 -5.16 -10.86 23.17
N LEU A 124 -4.38 -10.18 22.34
CA LEU A 124 -4.25 -10.42 20.91
C LEU A 124 -2.93 -11.17 20.66
N VAL A 125 -2.97 -12.27 19.91
CA VAL A 125 -1.78 -13.05 19.55
C VAL A 125 -1.61 -13.04 18.04
N GLU A 126 -0.52 -12.47 17.52
CA GLU A 126 -0.25 -12.44 16.09
C GLU A 126 0.81 -13.47 15.70
N THR A 127 0.52 -14.29 14.67
CA THR A 127 1.48 -15.25 14.12
C THR A 127 2.45 -14.63 13.12
N SER A 128 3.63 -15.23 13.00
CA SER A 128 4.52 -14.91 11.88
C SER A 128 3.85 -15.34 10.58
N GLY A 129 3.76 -14.45 9.59
CA GLY A 129 2.96 -14.67 8.36
C GLY A 129 3.07 -16.07 7.76
N ILE A 130 1.92 -16.71 7.56
CA ILE A 130 1.80 -18.16 7.45
C ILE A 130 1.96 -18.71 6.05
N GLY A 131 2.25 -20.01 6.00
CA GLY A 131 1.91 -20.89 4.87
C GLY A 131 0.47 -21.42 4.98
N GLN A 132 -0.09 -21.97 3.89
CA GLN A 132 -1.52 -22.26 3.74
C GLN A 132 -2.14 -23.34 4.66
N GLY A 133 -1.36 -24.02 5.52
CA GLY A 133 -1.81 -25.23 6.23
C GLY A 133 -1.31 -25.37 7.67
N ASN A 134 -1.23 -24.26 8.40
CA ASN A 134 -0.77 -24.26 9.80
C ASN A 134 -1.88 -23.70 10.71
N ASP A 135 -2.15 -24.41 11.79
CA ASP A 135 -3.24 -24.16 12.76
C ASP A 135 -2.71 -23.85 14.16
N ALA A 136 -1.39 -23.71 14.37
CA ALA A 136 -0.78 -23.53 15.68
C ALA A 136 -1.38 -22.38 16.54
N ILE A 137 -2.06 -21.40 15.92
CA ILE A 137 -2.76 -20.34 16.66
C ILE A 137 -3.97 -20.86 17.46
N THR A 138 -4.62 -21.94 17.01
CA THR A 138 -5.78 -22.54 17.67
C THR A 138 -5.41 -23.28 18.95
N GLU A 139 -4.12 -23.59 19.16
CA GLU A 139 -3.62 -24.18 20.40
C GLU A 139 -3.72 -23.20 21.58
N VAL A 140 -3.76 -21.88 21.30
CA VAL A 140 -3.60 -20.83 22.32
C VAL A 140 -4.71 -19.77 22.32
N ALA A 141 -5.52 -19.72 21.27
CA ALA A 141 -6.55 -18.71 21.09
C ALA A 141 -7.94 -19.27 21.40
N ASP A 142 -8.74 -18.48 22.11
CA ASP A 142 -10.16 -18.74 22.34
C ASP A 142 -10.98 -18.45 21.08
N LEU A 143 -10.64 -17.37 20.36
CA LEU A 143 -11.21 -17.00 19.07
C LEU A 143 -10.09 -16.82 18.03
N SER A 144 -10.30 -17.33 16.83
CA SER A 144 -9.32 -17.27 15.74
C SER A 144 -9.79 -16.39 14.58
N MET A 145 -8.93 -15.46 14.15
CA MET A 145 -9.12 -14.62 12.97
C MET A 145 -8.13 -14.97 11.87
N TYR A 146 -8.63 -15.23 10.66
CA TYR A 146 -7.81 -15.46 9.48
C TYR A 146 -7.80 -14.25 8.56
N VAL A 147 -6.64 -13.60 8.44
CA VAL A 147 -6.43 -12.41 7.60
C VAL A 147 -5.82 -12.82 6.26
N THR A 148 -6.50 -12.49 5.18
CA THR A 148 -6.08 -12.78 3.81
C THR A 148 -6.27 -11.57 2.90
N THR A 149 -5.93 -11.74 1.63
CA THR A 149 -6.05 -10.76 0.54
C THR A 149 -6.63 -11.48 -0.68
N ARG A 150 -6.89 -10.76 -1.77
CA ARG A 150 -7.29 -11.38 -3.06
C ARG A 150 -6.21 -12.27 -3.69
N GLU A 151 -4.99 -12.29 -3.15
CA GLU A 151 -3.83 -12.96 -3.74
C GLU A 151 -3.72 -14.47 -3.40
N TYR A 152 -4.83 -15.21 -3.28
CA TYR A 152 -4.81 -16.67 -3.05
C TYR A 152 -4.72 -17.52 -4.33
N GLY A 153 -4.73 -16.89 -5.50
CA GLY A 153 -4.62 -17.57 -6.80
C GLY A 153 -5.99 -18.02 -7.31
N ALA A 154 -6.10 -19.28 -7.74
CA ALA A 154 -7.36 -19.82 -8.24
C ALA A 154 -8.36 -20.07 -7.09
N PRO A 155 -9.68 -20.01 -7.33
CA PRO A 155 -10.69 -20.27 -6.29
C PRO A 155 -10.54 -21.65 -5.64
N SER A 156 -10.05 -22.65 -6.37
CA SER A 156 -9.75 -24.00 -5.86
C SER A 156 -8.64 -24.06 -4.82
N GLN A 157 -7.84 -23.00 -4.65
CA GLN A 157 -6.86 -22.91 -3.57
C GLN A 157 -7.53 -22.65 -2.22
N LEU A 158 -8.72 -22.03 -2.20
CA LEU A 158 -9.47 -21.79 -0.97
C LEU A 158 -9.86 -23.10 -0.27
N GLU A 159 -10.08 -24.17 -1.05
CA GLU A 159 -10.38 -25.52 -0.52
C GLU A 159 -9.23 -26.14 0.27
N LYS A 160 -8.01 -25.61 0.12
CA LYS A 160 -6.80 -26.10 0.78
C LYS A 160 -6.38 -25.25 1.97
N LEU A 161 -7.08 -24.14 2.22
CA LEU A 161 -6.78 -23.24 3.32
C LEU A 161 -7.44 -23.75 4.59
N ALA A 162 -6.69 -24.51 5.40
CA ALA A 162 -7.16 -25.03 6.68
C ALA A 162 -7.69 -23.90 7.61
N ALA A 163 -7.14 -22.69 7.49
CA ALA A 163 -7.59 -21.52 8.24
C ALA A 163 -9.05 -21.13 7.97
N LEU A 164 -9.63 -21.47 6.82
CA LEU A 164 -11.06 -21.24 6.55
C LEU A 164 -11.96 -22.22 7.30
N ASP A 165 -11.43 -23.35 7.79
CA ASP A 165 -12.20 -24.32 8.57
C ASP A 165 -12.29 -23.88 10.04
N PHE A 166 -11.18 -23.44 10.64
CA PHE A 166 -11.12 -23.13 12.06
C PHE A 166 -11.40 -21.66 12.42
N ALA A 167 -11.24 -20.70 11.49
CA ALA A 167 -11.35 -19.28 11.85
C ALA A 167 -12.80 -18.86 12.13
N ASP A 168 -13.03 -18.27 13.30
CA ASP A 168 -14.31 -17.67 13.70
C ASP A 168 -14.64 -16.44 12.86
N ILE A 169 -13.61 -15.65 12.53
CA ILE A 169 -13.71 -14.52 11.61
C ILE A 169 -12.67 -14.64 10.49
N VAL A 170 -13.12 -14.48 9.25
CA VAL A 170 -12.24 -14.33 8.09
C VAL A 170 -12.21 -12.87 7.67
N VAL A 171 -11.02 -12.30 7.58
CA VAL A 171 -10.81 -10.91 7.17
C VAL A 171 -10.17 -10.87 5.79
N LEU A 172 -10.89 -10.29 4.81
CA LEU A 172 -10.33 -9.95 3.51
C LEU A 172 -9.79 -8.52 3.56
N ASN A 173 -8.50 -8.38 3.89
CA ASN A 173 -7.84 -7.09 3.96
C ASN A 173 -7.35 -6.62 2.57
N LYS A 174 -6.97 -5.34 2.48
CA LYS A 174 -6.63 -4.64 1.23
C LYS A 174 -7.78 -4.68 0.24
N PHE A 175 -9.00 -4.46 0.73
CA PHE A 175 -10.20 -4.46 -0.08
C PHE A 175 -10.24 -3.32 -1.13
N ASP A 176 -9.31 -2.38 -1.06
CA ASP A 176 -9.07 -1.36 -2.09
C ASP A 176 -8.41 -1.90 -3.37
N ARG A 177 -8.02 -3.18 -3.40
CA ARG A 177 -7.38 -3.81 -4.56
C ARG A 177 -8.41 -4.25 -5.61
N PRO A 178 -8.12 -4.09 -6.91
CA PRO A 178 -9.01 -4.56 -7.98
C PRO A 178 -9.36 -6.05 -7.81
N GLY A 179 -10.62 -6.43 -7.98
CA GLY A 179 -11.11 -7.81 -7.84
C GLY A 179 -11.23 -8.31 -6.39
N ALA A 180 -11.20 -7.42 -5.40
CA ALA A 180 -11.48 -7.79 -4.00
C ALA A 180 -12.94 -8.22 -3.77
N GLU A 181 -13.90 -7.65 -4.51
CA GLU A 181 -15.32 -8.04 -4.43
C GLU A 181 -15.57 -9.48 -4.91
N ASP A 182 -14.93 -9.88 -6.01
CA ASP A 182 -14.96 -11.27 -6.50
C ASP A 182 -14.36 -12.19 -5.44
N ALA A 183 -13.23 -11.78 -4.87
CA ALA A 183 -12.56 -12.54 -3.82
C ALA A 183 -13.43 -12.71 -2.56
N LEU A 184 -14.14 -11.67 -2.15
CA LEU A 184 -15.09 -11.73 -1.05
C LEU A 184 -16.20 -12.74 -1.33
N THR A 185 -16.73 -12.73 -2.56
CA THR A 185 -17.77 -13.67 -2.97
C THR A 185 -17.29 -15.12 -2.93
N GLU A 186 -16.08 -15.38 -3.41
CA GLU A 186 -15.47 -16.71 -3.41
C GLU A 186 -15.16 -17.22 -2.00
N ILE A 187 -14.57 -16.37 -1.15
CA ILE A 187 -14.29 -16.71 0.25
C ILE A 187 -15.59 -17.00 1.01
N ARG A 188 -16.64 -16.18 0.83
CA ARG A 188 -17.95 -16.40 1.46
C ARG A 188 -18.59 -17.72 1.03
N LYS A 189 -18.50 -18.08 -0.26
CA LYS A 189 -18.97 -19.37 -0.76
C LYS A 189 -18.20 -20.53 -0.15
N GLN A 190 -16.88 -20.42 -0.07
CA GLN A 190 -16.06 -21.47 0.54
C GLN A 190 -16.36 -21.61 2.04
N PHE A 191 -16.45 -20.50 2.77
CA PHE A 191 -16.76 -20.48 4.20
C PHE A 191 -18.11 -21.15 4.50
N LYS A 192 -19.15 -20.82 3.70
CA LYS A 192 -20.45 -21.50 3.79
C LYS A 192 -20.34 -23.00 3.58
N ARG A 193 -19.54 -23.42 2.60
CA ARG A 193 -19.34 -24.84 2.27
C ARG A 193 -18.65 -25.59 3.41
N ASN A 194 -17.61 -25.00 4.00
CA ASN A 194 -16.86 -25.61 5.09
C ASN A 194 -17.72 -25.81 6.35
N ARG A 195 -18.71 -24.92 6.59
CA ARG A 195 -19.61 -24.96 7.75
C ARG A 195 -21.03 -25.46 7.45
N GLU A 196 -21.28 -25.97 6.23
CA GLU A 196 -22.60 -26.41 5.76
C GLU A 196 -23.73 -25.36 5.91
N MET A 197 -23.38 -24.07 5.89
CA MET A 197 -24.28 -22.93 6.09
C MET A 197 -24.94 -22.47 4.77
N TRP A 198 -25.64 -23.38 4.10
CA TRP A 198 -26.17 -23.14 2.74
C TRP A 198 -27.17 -21.98 2.65
N ASP A 199 -28.00 -21.81 3.68
CA ASP A 199 -29.08 -20.81 3.71
C ASP A 199 -28.68 -19.48 4.38
N ALA A 200 -27.47 -19.38 4.95
CA ALA A 200 -27.00 -18.16 5.61
C ALA A 200 -26.91 -17.00 4.61
N LYS A 201 -27.31 -15.78 5.01
CA LYS A 201 -27.11 -14.61 4.16
C LYS A 201 -25.65 -14.17 4.21
N ASN A 202 -25.18 -13.54 3.14
CA ASN A 202 -23.77 -13.12 3.03
C ASN A 202 -23.35 -12.08 4.07
N GLU A 203 -24.30 -11.25 4.54
CA GLU A 203 -24.10 -10.19 5.55
C GLU A 203 -23.93 -10.78 6.96
N ASP A 204 -24.53 -11.94 7.21
CA ASP A 204 -24.48 -12.63 8.50
C ASP A 204 -23.15 -13.37 8.68
N LEU A 205 -22.50 -13.78 7.58
CA LEU A 205 -21.23 -14.49 7.63
C LEU A 205 -20.15 -13.62 8.31
N PRO A 206 -19.28 -14.20 9.15
CA PRO A 206 -18.13 -13.53 9.73
C PRO A 206 -16.98 -13.43 8.71
N VAL A 207 -17.29 -13.03 7.47
CA VAL A 207 -16.33 -12.80 6.39
C VAL A 207 -16.35 -11.31 6.05
N ILE A 208 -15.34 -10.59 6.52
CA ILE A 208 -15.36 -9.14 6.67
C ILE A 208 -14.31 -8.50 5.74
N PRO A 209 -14.72 -7.66 4.77
CA PRO A 209 -13.79 -6.88 3.97
C PRO A 209 -13.23 -5.71 4.79
N THR A 210 -11.92 -5.46 4.72
CA THR A 210 -11.26 -4.36 5.44
C THR A 210 -10.19 -3.67 4.61
N ILE A 211 -9.93 -2.40 4.93
CA ILE A 211 -8.87 -1.58 4.34
C ILE A 211 -8.03 -0.99 5.47
N ALA A 212 -7.19 -1.80 6.12
CA ALA A 212 -6.39 -1.36 7.27
C ALA A 212 -5.39 -0.20 6.96
N SER A 213 -5.13 0.09 5.67
CA SER A 213 -4.30 1.23 5.25
C SER A 213 -5.06 2.56 5.19
N GLN A 214 -6.37 2.54 5.42
CA GLN A 214 -7.23 3.71 5.41
C GLN A 214 -7.60 4.08 6.85
N PHE A 215 -7.34 5.34 7.21
CA PHE A 215 -7.76 5.87 8.50
C PHE A 215 -9.29 5.82 8.62
N ALA A 216 -9.77 5.37 9.78
CA ALA A 216 -11.20 5.24 10.07
C ALA A 216 -11.96 4.41 9.02
N ASP A 217 -11.34 3.34 8.51
CA ASP A 217 -12.01 2.38 7.63
C ASP A 217 -13.23 1.74 8.31
N ALA A 218 -14.38 1.82 7.65
CA ALA A 218 -15.64 1.26 8.13
C ALA A 218 -15.65 -0.28 8.16
N GLY A 219 -14.82 -0.92 7.33
CA GLY A 219 -14.65 -2.37 7.36
C GLY A 219 -13.99 -2.83 8.65
N VAL A 220 -12.98 -2.09 9.14
CA VAL A 220 -12.36 -2.36 10.45
C VAL A 220 -13.33 -2.09 11.60
N ASP A 221 -14.20 -1.08 11.48
CA ASP A 221 -15.28 -0.87 12.48
C ASP A 221 -16.25 -2.07 12.50
N LEU A 222 -16.63 -2.62 11.33
CA LEU A 222 -17.47 -3.82 11.24
C LEU A 222 -16.77 -5.06 11.84
N LEU A 223 -15.46 -5.19 11.61
CA LEU A 223 -14.63 -6.23 12.23
C LEU A 223 -14.69 -6.13 13.75
N TRP A 224 -14.46 -4.93 14.30
CA TRP A 224 -14.52 -4.72 15.74
C TRP A 224 -15.91 -5.04 16.28
N GLN A 225 -16.97 -4.57 15.62
CA GLN A 225 -18.35 -4.83 16.02
C GLN A 225 -18.66 -6.33 16.11
N LYS A 226 -18.29 -7.12 15.09
CA LYS A 226 -18.52 -8.58 15.12
C LYS A 226 -17.65 -9.28 16.16
N LEU A 227 -16.40 -8.85 16.34
CA LEU A 227 -15.51 -9.42 17.35
C LEU A 227 -16.00 -9.13 18.77
N ALA A 228 -16.44 -7.90 19.06
CA ALA A 228 -16.98 -7.53 20.36
C ALA A 228 -18.23 -8.33 20.71
N VAL A 229 -19.12 -8.59 19.75
CA VAL A 229 -20.28 -9.48 19.95
C VAL A 229 -19.84 -10.89 20.35
N LEU A 230 -18.90 -11.50 19.63
CA LEU A 230 -18.40 -12.84 19.98
C LEU A 230 -17.75 -12.87 21.36
N LEU A 231 -16.92 -11.87 21.69
CA LEU A 231 -16.28 -11.76 23.00
C LEU A 231 -17.31 -11.63 24.14
N ASN A 232 -18.38 -10.86 23.92
CA ASN A 232 -19.41 -10.65 24.93
C ASN A 232 -20.31 -11.90 25.10
N GLU A 233 -20.69 -12.54 24.00
CA GLU A 233 -21.59 -13.70 24.01
C GLU A 233 -20.90 -14.99 24.48
N GLU A 234 -19.67 -15.24 24.04
CA GLU A 234 -18.97 -16.51 24.29
C GLU A 234 -18.02 -16.45 25.50
N HIS A 235 -17.52 -15.26 25.84
CA HIS A 235 -16.51 -15.09 26.90
C HIS A 235 -16.94 -14.15 28.05
N GLY A 236 -18.23 -13.78 28.10
CA GLY A 236 -18.79 -13.00 29.20
C GLY A 236 -18.20 -11.60 29.36
N GLN A 237 -17.63 -11.05 28.28
CA GLN A 237 -17.08 -9.70 28.25
C GLN A 237 -18.18 -8.64 28.12
N SER A 238 -17.79 -7.37 28.22
CA SER A 238 -18.68 -6.22 28.09
C SER A 238 -18.06 -5.11 27.24
N PHE A 239 -17.49 -5.49 26.10
CA PHE A 239 -16.92 -4.54 25.15
C PHE A 239 -18.01 -3.80 24.38
N ASP A 240 -17.91 -2.47 24.38
CA ASP A 240 -18.69 -1.59 23.53
C ASP A 240 -18.04 -1.48 22.13
N ALA A 241 -18.87 -1.42 21.09
CA ALA A 241 -18.42 -1.21 19.73
C ALA A 241 -19.32 -0.21 19.00
N ALA A 242 -18.72 0.83 18.42
CA ALA A 242 -19.45 1.80 17.61
C ALA A 242 -19.93 1.16 16.30
N GLU A 243 -21.09 1.60 15.83
CA GLU A 243 -21.69 1.10 14.59
C GLU A 243 -20.83 1.44 13.36
N ALA A 244 -20.60 0.44 12.51
CA ALA A 244 -19.83 0.59 11.28
C ALA A 244 -20.59 1.43 10.23
N ARG A 245 -19.93 2.46 9.67
CA ARG A 245 -20.52 3.35 8.66
C ARG A 245 -20.18 2.89 7.24
N LEU A 246 -20.83 1.82 6.80
CA LEU A 246 -20.60 1.21 5.49
C LEU A 246 -21.29 2.00 4.36
N GLY A 247 -20.88 1.74 3.11
CA GLY A 247 -21.57 2.24 1.93
C GLY A 247 -22.98 1.65 1.77
N ALA A 248 -23.76 2.14 0.81
CA ALA A 248 -25.11 1.63 0.52
C ALA A 248 -25.12 0.15 0.06
N ASP A 249 -23.97 -0.35 -0.38
CA ASP A 249 -23.69 -1.74 -0.76
C ASP A 249 -23.20 -2.61 0.43
N GLY A 250 -23.07 -2.02 1.62
CA GLY A 250 -22.55 -2.71 2.81
C GLY A 250 -21.03 -2.97 2.76
N LEU A 251 -20.28 -2.27 1.91
CA LEU A 251 -18.84 -2.45 1.75
C LEU A 251 -18.04 -1.22 2.23
N PRO A 252 -16.77 -1.41 2.67
CA PRO A 252 -15.84 -0.31 2.89
C PRO A 252 -15.36 0.27 1.56
N HIS A 253 -15.24 1.59 1.50
CA HIS A 253 -14.80 2.31 0.30
C HIS A 253 -13.59 3.18 0.59
N ARG A 254 -12.61 3.14 -0.32
CA ARG A 254 -11.46 4.05 -0.32
C ARG A 254 -11.58 5.08 -1.43
N SER A 255 -11.60 6.36 -1.08
CA SER A 255 -11.40 7.42 -2.07
C SER A 255 -9.94 7.45 -2.50
N ALA A 256 -9.63 6.88 -3.67
CA ALA A 256 -8.29 6.94 -4.24
C ALA A 256 -7.94 8.40 -4.63
N PRO A 257 -6.78 8.95 -4.22
CA PRO A 257 -6.36 10.28 -4.65
C PRO A 257 -6.19 10.42 -6.16
N ILE A 258 -5.87 9.31 -6.84
CA ILE A 258 -5.70 9.23 -8.29
C ILE A 258 -6.80 8.32 -8.84
N PRO A 259 -7.66 8.81 -9.76
CA PRO A 259 -8.71 7.98 -10.35
C PRO A 259 -8.10 6.86 -11.22
N PRO A 260 -8.76 5.70 -11.35
CA PRO A 260 -8.25 4.56 -12.12
C PRO A 260 -7.83 4.90 -13.55
N GLU A 261 -8.58 5.79 -14.21
CA GLU A 261 -8.31 6.30 -15.56
C GLU A 261 -6.96 7.02 -15.69
N ARG A 262 -6.39 7.50 -14.58
CA ARG A 262 -5.14 8.27 -14.52
C ARG A 262 -3.95 7.47 -13.98
N GLN A 263 -4.07 6.16 -13.75
CA GLN A 263 -2.95 5.35 -13.25
C GLN A 263 -1.72 5.38 -14.16
N GLY A 264 -1.90 5.58 -15.47
CA GLY A 264 -0.83 5.65 -16.48
C GLY A 264 -0.17 7.02 -16.67
N TYR A 265 -0.50 8.05 -15.87
CA TYR A 265 -0.11 9.43 -16.15
C TYR A 265 1.42 9.63 -16.30
N LEU A 266 2.26 8.94 -15.52
CA LEU A 266 3.73 9.05 -15.65
C LEU A 266 4.23 8.50 -16.99
N ALA A 267 3.58 7.45 -17.51
CA ALA A 267 3.89 6.93 -18.84
C ALA A 267 3.46 7.91 -19.93
N GLU A 268 2.29 8.54 -19.78
CA GLU A 268 1.81 9.60 -20.69
C GLU A 268 2.76 10.81 -20.72
N VAL A 269 3.24 11.25 -19.56
CA VAL A 269 4.23 12.33 -19.46
C VAL A 269 5.54 11.93 -20.14
N ALA A 270 6.05 10.73 -19.87
CA ALA A 270 7.28 10.25 -20.50
C ALA A 270 7.15 10.15 -22.02
N THR A 271 6.03 9.64 -22.53
CA THR A 271 5.74 9.58 -23.97
C THR A 271 5.66 10.98 -24.58
N SER A 272 4.97 11.91 -23.91
CA SER A 272 4.86 13.30 -24.38
C SER A 272 6.22 13.96 -24.58
N VAL A 273 7.17 13.75 -23.65
CA VAL A 273 8.54 14.27 -23.76
C VAL A 273 9.32 13.59 -24.88
N ARG A 274 9.22 12.27 -25.03
CA ARG A 274 9.89 11.54 -26.12
C ARG A 274 9.36 11.98 -27.50
N ASP A 275 8.04 12.13 -27.62
CA ASP A 275 7.41 12.58 -28.85
C ASP A 275 7.80 14.02 -29.20
N TYR A 276 7.98 14.88 -28.20
CA TYR A 276 8.51 16.22 -28.39
C TYR A 276 9.93 16.19 -28.99
N HIS A 277 10.84 15.39 -28.42
CA HIS A 277 12.19 15.24 -28.95
C HIS A 277 12.20 14.65 -30.37
N SER A 278 11.41 13.61 -30.60
CA SER A 278 11.29 12.98 -31.93
C SER A 278 10.82 13.98 -32.99
N ARG A 279 9.75 14.73 -32.70
CA ARG A 279 9.24 15.81 -33.57
C ARG A 279 10.27 16.91 -33.80
N THR A 280 11.02 17.29 -32.76
CA THR A 280 12.08 18.31 -32.86
C THR A 280 13.22 17.84 -33.76
N GLU A 281 13.66 16.58 -33.63
CA GLU A 281 14.69 16.00 -34.49
C GLU A 281 14.26 15.93 -35.96
N GLU A 282 13.03 15.46 -36.22
CA GLU A 282 12.47 15.40 -37.57
C GLU A 282 12.40 16.80 -38.19
N THR A 283 11.87 17.77 -37.44
CA THR A 283 11.78 19.18 -37.86
C THR A 283 13.18 19.74 -38.17
N SER A 284 14.16 19.51 -37.31
CA SER A 284 15.54 19.96 -37.50
C SER A 284 16.19 19.34 -38.76
N ARG A 285 15.95 18.05 -39.02
CA ARG A 285 16.42 17.37 -40.23
C ARG A 285 15.80 17.98 -41.48
N ASN A 286 14.49 18.21 -41.48
CA ASN A 286 13.77 18.79 -42.61
C ASN A 286 14.21 20.24 -42.90
N VAL A 287 14.34 21.08 -41.87
CA VAL A 287 14.89 22.45 -42.00
C VAL A 287 16.29 22.42 -42.62
N ARG A 288 17.17 21.55 -42.12
CA ARG A 288 18.53 21.42 -42.66
C ARG A 288 18.52 21.00 -44.12
N LEU A 289 17.65 20.07 -44.49
CA LEU A 289 17.53 19.59 -45.86
C LEU A 289 17.04 20.70 -46.81
N VAL A 290 16.03 21.48 -46.41
CA VAL A 290 15.58 22.67 -47.16
C VAL A 290 16.74 23.62 -47.41
N GLN A 291 17.50 23.98 -46.35
CA GLN A 291 18.66 24.86 -46.48
C GLN A 291 19.71 24.31 -47.46
N GLN A 292 19.99 23.01 -47.41
CA GLN A 292 20.95 22.36 -48.31
C GLN A 292 20.49 22.38 -49.77
N LEU A 293 19.21 22.11 -50.02
CA LEU A 293 18.61 22.12 -51.36
C LEU A 293 18.60 23.52 -51.96
N GLU A 294 18.21 24.54 -51.18
CA GLU A 294 18.23 25.94 -51.61
C GLU A 294 19.66 26.42 -51.95
N ALA A 295 20.64 26.06 -51.10
CA ALA A 295 22.04 26.39 -51.34
C ALA A 295 22.59 25.70 -52.61
N ALA A 296 22.26 24.42 -52.80
CA ALA A 296 22.64 23.67 -54.00
C ALA A 296 22.00 24.25 -55.26
N ALA A 297 20.70 24.60 -55.21
CA ALA A 297 19.99 25.25 -56.30
C ALA A 297 20.65 26.58 -56.68
N LYS A 298 21.04 27.40 -55.69
CA LYS A 298 21.78 28.66 -55.92
C LYS A 298 23.13 28.42 -56.62
N GLN A 299 23.85 27.37 -56.26
CA GLN A 299 25.11 27.01 -56.92
C GLN A 299 24.89 26.52 -58.35
N MET A 300 23.86 25.70 -58.61
CA MET A 300 23.51 25.25 -59.96
C MET A 300 23.15 26.42 -60.89
N ARG A 301 22.44 27.44 -60.38
CA ARG A 301 22.19 28.69 -61.12
C ARG A 301 23.48 29.40 -61.50
N LYS A 302 24.46 29.51 -60.60
CA LYS A 302 25.77 30.12 -60.88
C LYS A 302 26.55 29.37 -61.97
N SER A 303 26.40 28.05 -62.02
CA SER A 303 27.02 27.19 -63.05
C SER A 303 26.17 27.08 -64.34
N ASN A 304 25.14 27.92 -64.51
CA ASN A 304 24.23 27.93 -65.65
C ASN A 304 23.47 26.61 -65.89
N ARG A 305 23.28 25.79 -64.84
CA ARG A 305 22.51 24.53 -64.86
C ARG A 305 21.08 24.77 -64.38
N LEU A 306 20.25 25.39 -65.21
CA LEU A 306 18.94 25.91 -64.81
C LEU A 306 17.92 24.82 -64.46
N THR A 307 17.86 23.73 -65.22
CA THR A 307 16.91 22.62 -64.96
C THR A 307 17.16 22.00 -63.58
N SER A 308 18.41 21.62 -63.29
CA SER A 308 18.77 21.07 -61.98
C SER A 308 18.50 22.04 -60.83
N ALA A 309 18.63 23.35 -61.05
CA ALA A 309 18.29 24.35 -60.05
C ALA A 309 16.78 24.42 -59.78
N ALA A 310 15.95 24.26 -60.81
CA ALA A 310 14.50 24.25 -60.68
C ALA A 310 14.03 23.00 -59.91
N ASP A 311 14.56 21.82 -60.26
CA ASP A 311 14.23 20.55 -59.59
C ASP A 311 14.57 20.60 -58.09
N LEU A 312 15.76 21.11 -57.74
CA LEU A 312 16.17 21.29 -56.35
C LEU A 312 15.31 22.30 -55.59
N THR A 313 14.83 23.35 -56.26
CA THR A 313 13.95 24.35 -55.64
C THR A 313 12.57 23.75 -55.37
N ALA A 314 12.02 23.00 -56.32
CA ALA A 314 10.73 22.32 -56.14
C ALA A 314 10.77 21.30 -54.98
N GLU A 315 11.83 20.50 -54.87
CA GLU A 315 12.00 19.57 -53.75
C GLU A 315 12.12 20.31 -52.40
N ALA A 316 12.84 21.43 -52.36
CA ALA A 316 12.94 22.26 -51.16
C ALA A 316 11.57 22.81 -50.72
N GLU A 317 10.75 23.26 -51.68
CA GLU A 317 9.39 23.75 -51.41
C GLU A 317 8.48 22.64 -50.85
N GLU A 318 8.58 21.41 -51.36
CA GLU A 318 7.81 20.28 -50.85
C GLU A 318 8.19 19.90 -49.41
N ILE A 319 9.49 19.86 -49.10
CA ILE A 319 9.95 19.56 -47.74
C ILE A 319 9.60 20.71 -46.79
N ARG A 320 9.68 21.96 -47.25
CA ARG A 320 9.29 23.14 -46.47
C ARG A 320 7.85 23.06 -45.97
N LYS A 321 6.92 22.54 -46.77
CA LYS A 321 5.51 22.33 -46.38
C LYS A 321 5.33 21.35 -45.23
N ARG A 322 6.30 20.44 -45.00
CA ARG A 322 6.28 19.47 -43.90
C ARG A 322 6.79 20.06 -42.58
N VAL A 323 7.49 21.19 -42.63
CA VAL A 323 8.02 21.89 -41.46
C VAL A 323 6.93 22.83 -40.91
N PRO A 324 6.59 22.76 -39.60
CA PRO A 324 5.65 23.70 -39.00
C PRO A 324 6.09 25.15 -39.13
N GLU A 325 5.17 26.07 -39.41
CA GLU A 325 5.48 27.51 -39.56
C GLU A 325 6.13 28.10 -38.29
N SER A 326 5.76 27.60 -37.12
CA SER A 326 6.37 27.98 -35.85
C SER A 326 7.88 27.72 -35.82
N ALA A 327 8.38 26.67 -36.49
CA ALA A 327 9.81 26.39 -36.57
C ALA A 327 10.54 27.44 -37.42
N TRP A 328 9.94 27.87 -38.54
CA TRP A 328 10.49 28.95 -39.37
C TRP A 328 10.49 30.29 -38.63
N GLN A 329 9.42 30.58 -37.89
CA GLN A 329 9.34 31.76 -37.03
C GLN A 329 10.44 31.72 -35.94
N MET A 330 10.64 30.58 -35.28
CA MET A 330 11.70 30.42 -34.27
C MET A 330 13.10 30.67 -34.83
N LEU A 331 13.39 30.27 -36.07
CA LEU A 331 14.68 30.55 -36.72
C LEU A 331 14.86 32.04 -37.02
N LYS A 332 13.80 32.71 -37.50
CA LYS A 332 13.83 34.16 -37.72
C LYS A 332 14.04 34.91 -36.41
N GLU A 333 13.30 34.56 -35.37
CA GLU A 333 13.47 35.12 -34.02
C GLU A 333 14.86 34.84 -33.46
N PHE A 334 15.45 33.67 -33.75
CA PHE A 334 16.82 33.35 -33.36
C PHE A 334 17.82 34.29 -34.02
N ASP A 335 17.69 34.57 -35.32
CA ASP A 335 18.59 35.49 -36.02
C ASP A 335 18.46 36.93 -35.49
N GLU A 336 17.24 37.40 -35.24
CA GLU A 336 16.96 38.70 -34.62
C GLU A 336 17.58 38.79 -33.21
N ARG A 337 17.40 37.77 -32.38
CA ARG A 337 18.02 37.69 -31.05
C ARG A 337 19.55 37.64 -31.16
N ALA A 338 20.11 36.82 -32.04
CA ALA A 338 21.55 36.72 -32.21
C ALA A 338 22.17 38.08 -32.62
N ALA A 339 21.50 38.83 -33.49
CA ALA A 339 21.92 40.19 -33.87
C ALA A 339 21.85 41.16 -32.68
N ALA A 340 20.75 41.16 -31.92
CA ALA A 340 20.59 42.00 -30.74
C ALA A 340 21.69 41.72 -29.69
N TYR A 341 21.88 40.45 -29.32
CA TYR A 341 22.88 40.06 -28.32
C TYR A 341 24.33 40.39 -28.76
N ARG A 342 24.64 40.30 -30.05
CA ARG A 342 25.96 40.69 -30.60
C ARG A 342 26.19 42.20 -30.64
N SER A 343 25.14 43.01 -30.62
CA SER A 343 25.25 44.47 -30.68
C SER A 343 25.75 45.11 -29.38
N GLY A 344 25.82 44.34 -28.29
CA GLY A 344 26.13 44.84 -26.95
C GLY A 344 24.91 45.34 -26.18
N ASN A 345 23.74 45.47 -26.84
CA ASN A 345 22.49 45.91 -26.23
C ASN A 345 21.33 45.00 -26.64
N ALA A 346 20.59 44.49 -25.67
CA ALA A 346 19.33 43.78 -25.89
C ALA A 346 18.22 44.41 -25.04
N SER A 347 16.96 44.19 -25.42
CA SER A 347 15.82 44.56 -24.58
C SER A 347 14.87 43.39 -24.42
N TYR A 348 14.14 43.36 -23.30
CA TYR A 348 13.06 42.41 -23.08
C TYR A 348 11.87 43.09 -22.40
N THR A 349 10.68 42.57 -22.66
CA THR A 349 9.44 43.17 -22.17
C THR A 349 8.97 42.51 -20.88
N VAL A 350 8.74 43.30 -19.83
CA VAL A 350 8.09 42.87 -18.59
C VAL A 350 6.88 43.75 -18.33
N ARG A 351 5.67 43.16 -18.30
CA ARG A 351 4.42 43.91 -18.06
C ARG A 351 4.30 45.15 -18.95
N GLU A 352 4.52 44.96 -20.26
CA GLU A 352 4.46 46.02 -21.30
C GLU A 352 5.53 47.12 -21.19
N LYS A 353 6.50 46.98 -20.28
CA LYS A 353 7.66 47.87 -20.20
C LYS A 353 8.89 47.22 -20.83
N GLU A 354 9.53 47.96 -21.72
CA GLU A 354 10.79 47.55 -22.34
C GLU A 354 11.95 47.83 -21.38
N ILE A 355 12.71 46.77 -21.05
CA ILE A 355 13.87 46.85 -20.15
C ILE A 355 15.14 46.64 -21.00
N PRO A 356 16.01 47.66 -21.12
CA PRO A 356 17.29 47.51 -21.79
C PRO A 356 18.30 46.76 -20.92
N VAL A 357 19.17 45.97 -21.55
CA VAL A 357 20.22 45.15 -20.94
C VAL A 357 21.48 45.23 -21.78
N GLU A 358 22.60 45.57 -21.15
CA GLU A 358 23.92 45.43 -21.78
C GLU A 358 24.32 43.94 -21.84
N THR A 359 24.68 43.46 -23.03
CA THR A 359 25.02 42.05 -23.26
C THR A 359 26.53 41.79 -23.34
N THR A 360 27.34 42.84 -23.26
CA THR A 360 28.81 42.79 -23.33
C THR A 360 29.43 43.41 -22.10
N LYS A 361 30.58 42.87 -21.68
CA LYS A 361 31.41 43.45 -20.62
C LYS A 361 32.86 43.47 -21.08
N GLU A 362 33.49 44.64 -21.04
CA GLU A 362 34.91 44.80 -21.36
C GLU A 362 35.76 44.31 -20.17
N THR A 363 36.78 43.50 -20.44
CA THR A 363 37.74 43.04 -19.43
C THR A 363 38.83 44.09 -19.20
N LEU A 364 39.49 44.04 -18.04
CA LEU A 364 40.57 44.96 -17.64
C LEU A 364 41.78 44.94 -18.59
#